data_AF-A0A3A4KVV8-F1
#
_entry.id   AF-A0A3A4KVV8-F1
#
_cell.length_a   1.000
_cell.length_b   1.000
_cell.length_c   1.000
_cell.angle_alpha   90.00
_cell.angle_beta   90.00
_cell.angle_gamma   90.00
#
_symmetry.space_group_name_H-M   'P 1'
#
loop_
_entity.id
_entity.type
_entity.pdbx_description
1 polymer ?
#
loop_
_entity_poly.entity_id
_entity_poly.type
_entity_poly.pdbx_seq_one_letter_code
_entity_poly.pdbx_strand_id
1 'polypeptide(L)'
;MAAATAQYLDRTARLMNYPTNSERLAALIADVSANGADPHRIWDSDIAVLPQLPVREAPAAESYGDGPPLSRPRCGNDCREHAEHIYVACFDEPTRLHDSDAGDLEVSHYVGWTRQPPARRASQHGAVCRESLVAIIPGTATEEAHLKMKERCPKCGEPLRYGRY
;
A
#
# COMPACT_ATOMS: atom_id res chain seq x y z
N MET A 1 32.81 14.09 12.96
CA MET A 1 31.34 14.15 13.13
C MET A 1 30.67 15.17 12.20
N ALA A 2 31.06 16.44 12.18
CA ALA A 2 30.40 17.45 11.34
C ALA A 2 30.29 17.10 9.84
N ALA A 3 31.35 16.55 9.22
CA ALA A 3 31.31 16.12 7.81
C ALA A 3 30.36 14.94 7.55
N ALA A 4 30.32 13.96 8.47
CA ALA A 4 29.39 12.83 8.41
C ALA A 4 27.93 13.29 8.56
N THR A 5 27.68 14.21 9.50
CA THR A 5 26.36 14.85 9.67
C THR A 5 25.94 15.63 8.41
N ALA A 6 26.85 16.38 7.79
CA ALA A 6 26.56 17.14 6.56
C ALA A 6 26.21 16.22 5.39
N GLN A 7 26.97 15.13 5.20
CA GLN A 7 26.70 14.14 4.15
C GLN A 7 25.37 13.41 4.39
N TYR A 8 25.05 13.05 5.63
CA TYR A 8 23.77 12.47 5.99
C TYR A 8 22.59 13.38 5.63
N LEU A 9 22.68 14.66 6.03
CA LEU A 9 21.64 15.65 5.77
C LEU A 9 21.47 15.95 4.28
N ASP A 10 22.57 16.10 3.53
CA ASP A 10 22.53 16.34 2.07
C ASP A 10 21.89 15.17 1.31
N ARG A 11 22.35 13.93 1.57
CA ARG A 11 21.78 12.73 0.93
C ARG A 11 20.29 12.60 1.25
N THR A 12 19.91 12.81 2.50
CA THR A 12 18.50 12.75 2.90
C THR A 12 17.67 13.83 2.20
N ALA A 13 18.14 15.08 2.18
CA ALA A 13 17.45 16.19 1.54
C ALA A 13 17.22 15.92 0.04
N ARG A 14 18.20 15.33 -0.66
CA ARG A 14 18.03 14.92 -2.06
C ARG A 14 16.96 13.84 -2.22
N LEU A 15 16.90 12.86 -1.32
CA LEU A 15 15.89 11.79 -1.36
C LEU A 15 14.46 12.31 -1.17
N MET A 16 14.29 13.47 -0.52
CA MET A 16 12.97 14.10 -0.34
C MET A 16 12.35 14.61 -1.65
N ASN A 17 13.17 14.88 -2.68
CA ASN A 17 12.69 15.34 -3.99
C ASN A 17 12.06 14.23 -4.84
N TYR A 18 12.18 12.97 -4.42
CA TYR A 18 11.61 11.83 -5.15
C TYR A 18 10.25 11.46 -4.56
N PRO A 19 9.20 11.42 -5.41
CA PRO A 19 7.83 11.19 -4.94
C PRO A 19 7.61 9.77 -4.44
N THR A 20 8.25 8.76 -5.04
CA THR A 20 8.06 7.35 -4.68
C THR A 20 9.27 6.71 -4.00
N ASN A 21 9.04 5.65 -3.23
CA ASN A 21 10.12 4.86 -2.62
C ASN A 21 11.01 4.17 -3.66
N SER A 22 10.45 3.79 -4.82
CA SER A 22 11.21 3.18 -5.91
C SER A 22 12.22 4.16 -6.53
N GLU A 23 11.81 5.40 -6.77
CA GLU A 23 12.71 6.45 -7.28
C GLU A 23 13.79 6.81 -6.26
N ARG A 24 13.46 6.82 -4.96
CA ARG A 24 14.45 7.02 -3.89
C ARG A 24 15.50 5.93 -3.85
N LEU A 25 15.07 4.68 -3.93
CA LEU A 25 16.00 3.56 -3.93
C LEU A 25 16.92 3.63 -5.16
N ALA A 26 16.38 3.94 -6.33
CA ALA A 26 17.16 4.13 -7.55
C ALA A 26 18.16 5.30 -7.41
N ALA A 27 17.73 6.43 -6.85
CA ALA A 27 18.60 7.59 -6.60
C ALA A 27 19.71 7.29 -5.58
N LEU A 28 19.41 6.53 -4.53
CA LEU A 28 20.40 6.09 -3.54
C LEU A 28 21.43 5.14 -4.15
N ILE A 29 20.98 4.17 -4.97
CA ILE A 29 21.88 3.26 -5.70
C ILE A 29 22.79 4.05 -6.64
N ALA A 30 22.25 5.01 -7.37
CA ALA A 30 23.03 5.87 -8.28
C ALA A 30 24.08 6.71 -7.51
N ASP A 31 23.70 7.27 -6.36
CA ASP A 31 24.62 8.05 -5.51
C ASP A 31 25.77 7.20 -4.97
N VAL A 32 25.47 6.02 -4.44
CA VAL A 32 26.49 5.06 -3.95
C VAL A 32 27.39 4.58 -5.08
N SER A 33 26.83 4.37 -6.28
CA SER A 33 27.61 3.96 -7.45
C SER A 33 28.55 5.06 -7.93
N ALA A 34 28.13 6.33 -7.88
CA ALA A 34 28.91 7.47 -8.35
C ALA A 34 29.97 7.93 -7.33
N ASN A 35 29.67 7.87 -6.04
CA ASN A 35 30.53 8.41 -4.98
C ASN A 35 31.24 7.33 -4.15
N GLY A 36 31.03 6.05 -4.49
CA GLY A 36 31.58 4.91 -3.77
C GLY A 36 30.87 4.63 -2.45
N ALA A 37 31.38 3.62 -1.73
CA ALA A 37 30.94 3.31 -0.38
C ALA A 37 31.10 4.52 0.52
N ASP A 38 30.13 4.71 1.42
CA ASP A 38 30.08 5.84 2.33
C ASP A 38 31.42 6.03 3.10
N PRO A 39 32.20 7.09 2.79
CA PRO A 39 33.53 7.29 3.35
C PRO A 39 33.48 7.55 4.87
N HIS A 40 32.31 7.87 5.40
CA HIS A 40 32.07 8.12 6.81
C HIS A 40 31.29 7.01 7.51
N ARG A 41 30.92 5.94 6.78
CA ARG A 41 30.17 4.78 7.29
C ARG A 41 28.95 5.17 8.13
N ILE A 42 28.27 6.25 7.73
CA ILE A 42 27.04 6.77 8.33
C ILE A 42 25.97 5.68 8.30
N TRP A 43 25.88 4.92 7.21
CA TRP A 43 24.91 3.83 7.06
C TRP A 43 25.22 2.59 7.91
N ASP A 44 26.44 2.49 8.46
CA ASP A 44 26.82 1.43 9.41
C ASP A 44 26.62 1.88 10.87
N SER A 45 26.27 3.16 11.08
CA SER A 45 26.03 3.72 12.41
C SER A 45 24.63 3.38 12.89
N ASP A 46 24.45 3.31 14.21
CA ASP A 46 23.13 3.14 14.80
C ASP A 46 22.21 4.29 14.38
N ILE A 47 21.01 3.97 13.90
CA ILE A 47 20.02 4.97 13.47
C ILE A 47 19.67 5.94 14.62
N ALA A 48 19.80 5.49 15.88
CA ALA A 48 19.55 6.29 17.06
C ALA A 48 20.59 7.43 17.26
N VAL A 49 21.79 7.31 16.69
CA VAL A 49 22.83 8.35 16.81
C VAL A 49 22.81 9.36 15.66
N LEU A 50 21.98 9.13 14.64
CA LEU A 50 21.80 10.05 13.53
C LEU A 50 20.83 11.19 13.90
N PRO A 51 21.03 12.40 13.35
CA PRO A 51 20.09 13.50 13.54
C PRO A 51 18.68 13.07 13.13
N GLN A 52 17.69 13.30 14.00
CA GLN A 52 16.30 13.03 13.67
C GLN A 52 15.84 13.97 12.57
N LEU A 53 15.35 13.38 11.48
CA LEU A 53 14.79 14.12 10.36
C LEU A 53 13.40 14.65 10.74
N PRO A 54 12.96 15.79 10.19
CA PRO A 54 11.60 16.24 10.37
C PRO A 54 10.63 15.15 9.93
N VAL A 55 9.59 14.90 10.75
CA VAL A 55 8.54 13.95 10.41
C VAL A 55 7.91 14.40 9.10
N ARG A 56 8.00 13.54 8.08
CA ARG A 56 7.35 13.82 6.80
C ARG A 56 5.84 13.73 7.01
N GLU A 57 5.14 14.80 6.67
CA GLU A 57 3.68 14.75 6.57
C GLU A 57 3.31 13.65 5.56
N ALA A 58 2.48 12.71 5.99
CA ALA A 58 1.91 11.74 5.05
C ALA A 58 1.22 12.53 3.94
N PRO A 59 1.32 12.10 2.67
CA PRO A 59 0.53 12.72 1.61
C PRO A 59 -0.92 12.77 2.09
N ALA A 60 -1.56 13.92 1.92
CA ALA A 60 -2.95 14.11 2.30
C ALA A 60 -3.76 12.94 1.74
N ALA A 61 -4.63 12.34 2.55
CA ALA A 61 -5.54 11.31 2.08
C ALA A 61 -6.26 11.89 0.86
N GLU A 62 -6.21 11.20 -0.29
CA GLU A 62 -6.97 11.63 -1.44
C GLU A 62 -8.45 11.63 -1.03
N SER A 63 -9.08 12.80 -1.14
CA SER A 63 -10.52 12.92 -0.98
C SER A 63 -11.15 12.32 -2.23
N TYR A 64 -11.32 11.01 -2.26
CA TYR A 64 -12.14 10.36 -3.26
C TYR A 64 -13.57 10.89 -3.13
N GLY A 65 -14.17 11.33 -4.24
CA GLY A 65 -15.39 12.17 -4.23
C GLY A 65 -16.59 11.60 -3.46
N ASP A 66 -17.62 12.42 -3.27
CA ASP A 66 -18.75 12.22 -2.33
C ASP A 66 -19.64 10.97 -2.56
N GLY A 67 -19.43 10.22 -3.64
CA GLY A 67 -20.22 9.03 -3.97
C GLY A 67 -19.71 7.75 -3.30
N PRO A 68 -20.58 6.74 -3.05
CA PRO A 68 -20.19 5.46 -2.47
C PRO A 68 -19.07 4.78 -3.29
N PRO A 69 -18.08 4.13 -2.66
CA PRO A 69 -16.93 3.56 -3.37
C PRO A 69 -17.30 2.63 -4.53
N LEU A 70 -18.28 1.73 -4.35
CA LEU A 70 -18.70 0.78 -5.39
C LEU A 70 -19.43 1.41 -6.57
N SER A 71 -19.82 2.68 -6.48
CA SER A 71 -20.42 3.44 -7.59
C SER A 71 -19.37 4.12 -8.48
N ARG A 72 -18.10 4.14 -8.06
CA ARG A 72 -17.01 4.80 -8.77
C ARG A 72 -16.53 3.95 -9.97
N PRO A 73 -15.89 4.59 -10.98
CA PRO A 73 -15.21 3.86 -12.04
C PRO A 73 -14.19 2.87 -11.46
N ARG A 74 -14.16 1.67 -12.04
CA ARG A 74 -13.21 0.63 -11.63
C ARG A 74 -11.83 0.90 -12.20
N CYS A 75 -10.82 0.61 -11.40
CA CYS A 75 -9.42 0.63 -11.78
C CYS A 75 -9.01 -0.71 -12.40
N GLY A 76 -7.94 -0.68 -13.20
CA GLY A 76 -7.24 -1.89 -13.64
C GLY A 76 -6.39 -2.51 -12.53
N ASN A 77 -5.98 -3.76 -12.76
CA ASN A 77 -5.17 -4.57 -11.82
C ASN A 77 -3.86 -3.91 -11.38
N ASP A 78 -3.23 -3.17 -12.29
CA ASP A 78 -1.94 -2.50 -12.09
C ASP A 78 -2.07 -0.97 -12.03
N CYS A 79 -3.25 -0.47 -11.64
CA CYS A 79 -3.50 0.97 -11.58
C CYS A 79 -2.48 1.71 -10.71
N ARG A 80 -1.98 2.82 -11.24
CA ARG A 80 -1.06 3.75 -10.58
C ARG A 80 -1.54 5.20 -10.60
N GLU A 81 -2.71 5.44 -11.18
CA GLU A 81 -3.30 6.77 -11.30
C GLU A 81 -3.84 7.27 -9.95
N HIS A 82 -4.24 6.34 -9.07
CA HIS A 82 -4.75 6.64 -7.73
C HIS A 82 -3.74 6.19 -6.68
N ALA A 83 -3.62 6.97 -5.60
CA ALA A 83 -2.68 6.67 -4.53
C ALA A 83 -3.11 5.47 -3.68
N GLU A 84 -4.43 5.25 -3.56
CA GLU A 84 -5.02 4.23 -2.72
C GLU A 84 -6.18 3.52 -3.43
N HIS A 85 -6.32 2.23 -3.14
CA HIS A 85 -7.33 1.39 -3.76
C HIS A 85 -7.99 0.50 -2.72
N ILE A 86 -9.28 0.25 -2.94
CA ILE A 86 -10.01 -0.83 -2.32
C ILE A 86 -10.21 -1.91 -3.38
N TYR A 87 -9.96 -3.16 -3.02
CA TYR A 87 -10.19 -4.30 -3.87
C TYR A 87 -11.12 -5.29 -3.20
N VAL A 88 -11.97 -5.92 -4.01
CA VAL A 88 -12.95 -6.91 -3.58
C VAL A 88 -12.68 -8.20 -4.32
N ALA A 89 -12.52 -9.29 -3.59
CA ALA A 89 -12.46 -10.65 -4.12
C ALA A 89 -13.73 -11.42 -3.76
N CYS A 90 -14.20 -12.27 -4.67
CA CYS A 90 -15.38 -13.11 -4.50
C CYS A 90 -15.02 -14.55 -4.87
N PHE A 91 -14.94 -15.41 -3.87
CA PHE A 91 -14.54 -16.81 -4.02
C PHE A 91 -15.77 -17.69 -4.32
N ASP A 92 -15.56 -18.71 -5.14
CA ASP A 92 -16.64 -19.66 -5.46
C ASP A 92 -16.93 -20.61 -4.28
N GLU A 93 -15.93 -20.85 -3.41
CA GLU A 93 -16.05 -21.57 -2.14
C GLU A 93 -15.40 -20.77 -0.99
N PRO A 94 -15.85 -20.94 0.28
CA PRO A 94 -15.19 -20.31 1.43
C PRO A 94 -13.69 -20.60 1.44
N THR A 95 -12.89 -19.54 1.43
CA THR A 95 -11.44 -19.63 1.22
C THR A 95 -10.71 -19.00 2.39
N ARG A 96 -9.68 -19.68 2.90
CA ARG A 96 -8.76 -19.12 3.90
C ARG A 96 -7.64 -18.37 3.20
N LEU A 97 -7.39 -17.13 3.63
CA LEU A 97 -6.39 -16.26 3.01
C LEU A 97 -5.17 -16.07 3.90
N HIS A 98 -3.98 -16.09 3.29
CA HIS A 98 -2.74 -15.79 3.99
C HIS A 98 -2.55 -14.28 4.17
N ASP A 99 -1.79 -13.85 5.19
CA ASP A 99 -1.49 -12.43 5.47
C ASP A 99 -2.75 -11.52 5.47
N SER A 100 -3.93 -12.07 5.80
CA SER A 100 -5.20 -11.35 5.71
C SER A 100 -5.66 -10.87 7.08
N ASP A 101 -6.41 -9.77 7.10
CA ASP A 101 -7.06 -9.25 8.30
C ASP A 101 -8.33 -10.03 8.69
N ALA A 102 -8.70 -11.05 7.91
CA ALA A 102 -9.73 -12.03 8.28
C ALA A 102 -9.22 -13.06 9.29
N GLY A 103 -7.90 -13.08 9.58
CA GLY A 103 -7.30 -14.03 10.51
C GLY A 103 -7.43 -15.47 10.02
N ASP A 104 -7.96 -16.34 10.88
CA ASP A 104 -8.11 -17.77 10.61
C ASP A 104 -9.45 -18.15 9.97
N LEU A 105 -10.28 -17.18 9.60
CA LEU A 105 -11.60 -17.40 9.04
C LEU A 105 -11.53 -17.81 7.56
N GLU A 106 -12.41 -18.74 7.18
CA GLU A 106 -12.75 -18.95 5.78
C GLU A 106 -13.79 -17.91 5.36
N VAL A 107 -13.50 -17.20 4.27
CA VAL A 107 -14.35 -16.12 3.78
C VAL A 107 -14.81 -16.38 2.36
N SER A 108 -16.07 -16.02 2.04
CA SER A 108 -16.58 -16.03 0.66
C SER A 108 -16.27 -14.72 -0.08
N HIS A 109 -16.02 -13.65 0.67
CA HIS A 109 -15.61 -12.35 0.13
C HIS A 109 -14.43 -11.81 0.93
N TYR A 110 -13.52 -11.17 0.24
CA TYR A 110 -12.44 -10.42 0.87
C TYR A 110 -12.46 -8.98 0.37
N VAL A 111 -12.35 -8.04 1.29
CA VAL A 111 -12.25 -6.61 1.00
C VAL A 111 -10.95 -6.11 1.62
N GLY A 112 -10.08 -5.55 0.79
CA GLY A 112 -8.79 -5.04 1.24
C GLY A 112 -8.53 -3.64 0.72
N TRP A 113 -7.74 -2.89 1.47
CA TRP A 113 -7.22 -1.58 1.08
C TRP A 113 -5.72 -1.64 0.85
N THR A 114 -5.21 -0.82 -0.07
CA THR A 114 -3.79 -0.78 -0.36
C THR A 114 -3.32 0.53 -0.99
N ARG A 115 -2.04 0.86 -0.75
CA ARG A 115 -1.26 1.88 -1.48
C ARG A 115 -0.32 1.28 -2.53
N GLN A 116 -0.35 -0.04 -2.69
CA GLN A 116 0.40 -0.77 -3.71
C GLN A 116 -0.49 -1.01 -4.94
N PRO A 117 0.08 -1.40 -6.11
CA PRO A 117 -0.72 -1.94 -7.19
C PRO A 117 -1.65 -3.07 -6.69
N PRO A 118 -2.98 -2.97 -6.91
CA PRO A 118 -3.95 -3.82 -6.23
C PRO A 118 -3.77 -5.32 -6.47
N ALA A 119 -3.50 -5.75 -7.70
CA ALA A 119 -3.25 -7.16 -7.99
C ALA A 119 -1.99 -7.69 -7.29
N ARG A 120 -0.97 -6.84 -7.10
CA ARG A 120 0.23 -7.19 -6.32
C ARG A 120 -0.09 -7.40 -4.85
N ARG A 121 -0.91 -6.53 -4.24
CA ARG A 121 -1.36 -6.72 -2.85
C ARG A 121 -2.23 -7.97 -2.73
N ALA A 122 -3.22 -8.15 -3.61
CA ALA A 122 -4.07 -9.34 -3.60
C ALA A 122 -3.27 -10.65 -3.70
N SER A 123 -2.19 -10.67 -4.48
CA SER A 123 -1.29 -11.83 -4.59
C SER A 123 -0.59 -12.21 -3.28
N GLN A 124 -0.40 -11.26 -2.36
CA GLN A 124 0.21 -11.54 -1.05
C GLN A 124 -0.73 -12.39 -0.18
N HIS A 125 -2.03 -12.36 -0.46
CA HIS A 125 -3.02 -13.24 0.16
C HIS A 125 -3.15 -14.61 -0.51
N GLY A 126 -2.40 -14.84 -1.60
CA GLY A 126 -2.44 -16.05 -2.41
C GLY A 126 -2.95 -15.80 -3.83
N ALA A 127 -2.57 -16.68 -4.76
CA ALA A 127 -2.98 -16.60 -6.17
C ALA A 127 -4.51 -16.59 -6.32
N VAL A 128 -5.21 -17.39 -5.51
CA VAL A 128 -6.68 -17.47 -5.47
C VAL A 128 -7.33 -16.11 -5.22
N CYS A 129 -6.75 -15.26 -4.37
CA CYS A 129 -7.27 -13.92 -4.07
C CYS A 129 -7.16 -13.00 -5.28
N ARG A 130 -6.00 -13.02 -5.96
CA ARG A 130 -5.80 -12.25 -7.20
C ARG A 130 -6.76 -12.69 -8.30
N GLU A 131 -6.91 -14.00 -8.51
CA GLU A 131 -7.77 -14.56 -9.57
C GLU A 131 -9.25 -14.31 -9.29
N SER A 132 -9.62 -14.17 -8.02
CA SER A 132 -10.99 -13.93 -7.58
C SER A 132 -11.35 -12.44 -7.47
N LEU A 133 -10.49 -11.52 -7.93
CA LEU A 133 -10.77 -10.08 -7.92
C LEU A 133 -11.97 -9.73 -8.81
N VAL A 134 -12.98 -9.10 -8.21
CA VAL A 134 -14.22 -8.68 -8.90
C VAL A 134 -14.36 -7.18 -9.01
N ALA A 135 -13.69 -6.42 -8.15
CA ALA A 135 -13.64 -4.96 -8.24
C ALA A 135 -12.33 -4.44 -7.67
N ILE A 136 -11.82 -3.39 -8.31
CA ILE A 136 -10.76 -2.52 -7.80
C ILE A 136 -11.27 -1.11 -8.02
N ILE A 137 -11.26 -0.29 -6.99
CA ILE A 137 -11.81 1.06 -7.02
C ILE A 137 -10.90 2.00 -6.22
N PRO A 138 -10.84 3.29 -6.59
CA PRO A 138 -10.14 4.26 -5.77
C PRO A 138 -10.89 4.46 -4.45
N GLY A 139 -10.16 4.43 -3.34
CA GLY A 139 -10.77 4.55 -2.01
C GLY A 139 -9.80 4.44 -0.85
N THR A 140 -10.25 4.91 0.31
CA THR A 140 -9.49 4.96 1.56
C THR A 140 -9.67 3.71 2.42
N ALA A 141 -8.83 3.57 3.46
CA ALA A 141 -8.99 2.53 4.48
C ALA A 141 -10.30 2.67 5.28
N THR A 142 -10.81 3.89 5.47
CA THR A 142 -12.07 4.12 6.18
C THR A 142 -13.27 3.65 5.36
N GLU A 143 -13.23 3.90 4.05
CA GLU A 143 -14.26 3.42 3.12
C GLU A 143 -14.25 1.90 2.98
N GLU A 144 -13.07 1.28 3.02
CA GLU A 144 -12.89 -0.17 3.06
C GLU A 144 -13.62 -0.79 4.26
N ALA A 145 -13.38 -0.27 5.47
CA ALA A 145 -14.07 -0.72 6.67
C ALA A 145 -15.61 -0.55 6.56
N HIS A 146 -16.06 0.54 5.91
CA HIS A 146 -17.48 0.78 5.69
C HIS A 146 -18.09 -0.23 4.70
N LEU A 147 -17.37 -0.57 3.63
CA LEU A 147 -17.76 -1.61 2.66
C LEU A 147 -17.96 -2.97 3.33
N LYS A 148 -17.01 -3.40 4.16
CA LYS A 148 -17.11 -4.65 4.94
C LYS A 148 -18.40 -4.71 5.76
N MET A 149 -18.86 -3.58 6.30
CA MET A 149 -20.01 -3.57 7.19
C MET A 149 -21.36 -3.49 6.48
N LYS A 150 -21.47 -2.72 5.39
CA LYS A 150 -22.78 -2.29 4.87
C LYS A 150 -23.05 -2.70 3.43
N GLU A 151 -22.02 -3.03 2.68
CA GLU A 151 -22.14 -3.18 1.23
C GLU A 151 -22.23 -4.63 0.78
N ARG A 152 -22.61 -4.81 -0.49
CA ARG A 152 -22.82 -6.11 -1.12
C ARG A 152 -21.82 -6.33 -2.25
N CYS A 153 -21.47 -7.59 -2.46
CA CYS A 153 -20.55 -8.02 -3.49
C CYS A 153 -21.12 -7.68 -4.88
N PRO A 154 -20.35 -7.00 -5.76
CA PRO A 154 -20.83 -6.64 -7.09
C PRO A 154 -20.92 -7.84 -8.05
N LYS A 155 -20.36 -9.01 -7.72
CA LYS A 155 -20.47 -10.25 -8.52
C LYS A 155 -21.71 -11.06 -8.14
N CYS A 156 -21.92 -11.33 -6.84
CA CYS A 156 -22.94 -12.28 -6.38
C CYS A 156 -24.08 -11.65 -5.55
N GLY A 157 -23.97 -10.37 -5.16
CA GLY A 157 -25.00 -9.68 -4.36
C GLY A 157 -25.01 -9.99 -2.86
N GLU A 158 -24.18 -10.93 -2.39
CA GLU A 158 -24.07 -11.28 -0.97
C GLU A 158 -23.33 -10.20 -0.16
N PRO A 159 -23.56 -10.09 1.17
CA PRO A 159 -22.86 -9.13 2.02
C PRO A 159 -21.33 -9.32 2.02
N LEU A 160 -20.59 -8.22 2.07
CA LEU A 160 -19.12 -8.21 2.09
C LEU A 160 -18.48 -8.47 3.47
N ARG A 161 -19.28 -8.55 4.53
CA ARG A 161 -18.80 -8.80 5.89
C ARG A 161 -18.16 -10.17 6.05
N TYR A 162 -17.15 -10.25 6.89
CA TYR A 162 -16.51 -11.51 7.25
C TYR A 162 -17.35 -12.28 8.26
N GLY A 163 -17.45 -13.60 8.07
CA GLY A 163 -18.25 -14.50 8.89
C GLY A 163 -19.63 -14.79 8.32
N ARG A 164 -20.06 -16.05 8.47
CA ARG A 164 -21.46 -16.46 8.30
C ARG A 164 -22.19 -16.34 9.64
N TYR A 165 -23.47 -16.01 9.57
CA TYR A 165 -24.42 -16.21 10.68
C TYR A 165 -24.71 -17.70 10.83
#